data_AF-A0A7Y0SJZ1-F1
#
_entry.id   AF-A0A7Y0SJZ1-F1
#
_cell.length_a   1.000
_cell.length_b   1.000
_cell.length_c   1.000
_cell.angle_alpha   90.00
_cell.angle_beta   90.00
_cell.angle_gamma   90.00
#
_symmetry.space_group_name_H-M   'P 1'
#
loop_
_entity.id
_entity.type
_entity.pdbx_description
1 polymer ?
#
loop_
_entity_poly.entity_id
_entity_poly.type
_entity_poly.pdbx_seq_one_letter_code
_entity_poly.pdbx_strand_id
1 'polypeptide(L)' 'VVVIGGLMKQQNRELVSKVPFLGDVPALGHLFRNVNNVTEKTELVILLKPTVVGVTSWQKELERSRDLLQEWFPDAQ' A
#
# COMPACT_ATOMS: atom_id res chain seq x y z
N VAL A 1 8.22 6.83 -11.94
CA VAL A 1 7.33 6.87 -10.75
C VAL A 1 8.04 7.73 -9.73
N VAL A 2 7.35 8.68 -9.12
CA VAL A 2 7.88 9.59 -8.11
C VAL A 2 7.20 9.25 -6.77
N VAL A 3 8.01 9.19 -5.71
CA VAL A 3 7.50 9.07 -4.33
C VAL A 3 7.30 10.48 -3.80
N ILE A 4 6.08 10.80 -3.43
CA ILE A 4 5.71 12.16 -2.98
C ILE A 4 5.71 12.26 -1.46
N GLY A 5 5.46 11.13 -0.80
CA GLY A 5 5.53 11.06 0.63
C GLY A 5 5.14 9.70 1.16
N GLY A 6 5.18 9.60 2.47
CA GLY A 6 4.75 8.45 3.22
C GLY A 6 4.59 8.81 4.69
N LEU A 7 3.94 7.92 5.43
CA LEU A 7 3.81 8.02 6.88
C LEU A 7 4.21 6.68 7.48
N MET A 8 5.07 6.73 8.49
CA MET A 8 5.35 5.57 9.32
C MET A 8 4.79 5.84 10.71
N LYS A 9 3.86 5.00 11.15
CA LYS A 9 3.32 5.01 12.51
C LYS A 9 3.78 3.76 13.22
N GLN A 10 4.38 3.93 14.40
CA GLN A 10 4.68 2.83 15.32
C GLN A 10 3.89 3.04 16.60
N GLN A 11 3.17 2.00 17.02
CA GLN A 11 2.37 2.01 18.23
C GLN A 11 2.80 0.84 19.11
N ASN A 12 3.27 1.13 20.32
CA ASN A 12 3.60 0.11 21.31
C ASN A 12 2.50 0.09 22.38
N ARG A 13 1.90 -1.07 22.63
CA ARG A 13 0.90 -1.28 23.68
C ARG A 13 1.39 -2.37 24.62
N GLU A 14 1.55 -2.00 25.88
CA GLU A 14 1.80 -2.94 26.97
C GLU A 14 0.49 -3.27 27.66
N LEU A 15 0.12 -4.55 27.67
CA LEU A 15 -1.08 -5.07 28.30
C LEU A 15 -0.66 -5.95 29.46
N VAL A 16 -0.88 -5.48 30.70
CA VAL A 16 -0.55 -6.23 31.92
C VAL A 16 -1.83 -6.81 32.50
N SER A 17 -1.95 -8.14 32.48
CA SER A 17 -3.01 -8.88 33.17
C SER A 17 -2.42 -9.55 34.41
N LYS A 18 -2.96 -9.32 35.60
CA LYS A 18 -2.44 -9.91 36.84
C LYS A 18 -3.56 -10.42 37.74
N VAL A 19 -3.28 -11.48 38.51
CA VAL A 19 -4.19 -11.94 39.56
C VAL A 19 -4.13 -10.94 40.72
N PRO A 20 -5.28 -10.42 41.22
CA PRO A 20 -5.30 -9.51 42.37
C PRO A 20 -4.69 -10.18 43.62
N PHE A 21 -4.01 -9.40 44.46
CA PHE A 21 -3.18 -9.83 45.61
C PHE A 21 -1.89 -10.61 45.28
N LEU A 22 -1.95 -11.66 44.45
CA LEU A 22 -0.79 -12.52 44.17
C LEU A 22 0.18 -11.93 43.14
N GLY A 23 -0.31 -11.08 42.23
CA GLY A 23 0.51 -10.44 41.19
C GLY A 23 1.50 -9.39 41.70
N ASP A 24 1.33 -8.89 42.93
CA ASP A 24 2.17 -7.84 43.54
C ASP A 24 3.17 -8.40 44.57
N VAL A 25 3.20 -9.72 44.77
CA VAL A 25 4.15 -10.36 45.70
C VAL A 25 5.58 -10.28 45.15
N PRO A 26 6.53 -9.68 45.87
CA PRO A 26 7.94 -9.68 45.45
C PRO A 26 8.47 -11.12 45.34
N ALA A 27 9.35 -11.38 44.37
CA ALA A 27 9.88 -12.69 43.96
C ALA A 27 8.91 -13.65 43.24
N LEU A 28 7.62 -13.73 43.60
CA LEU A 28 6.67 -14.69 42.99
C LEU A 28 5.65 -14.05 42.03
N GLY A 29 5.43 -12.74 42.10
CA GLY A 29 4.40 -12.03 41.33
C GLY A 29 4.58 -12.11 39.80
N HIS A 30 5.79 -12.40 39.32
CA HIS A 30 6.07 -12.63 37.90
C HIS A 30 5.38 -13.88 37.34
N LEU A 31 5.10 -14.89 38.17
CA LEU A 31 4.41 -16.13 37.76
C LEU A 31 2.88 -15.95 37.67
N PHE A 32 2.35 -14.93 38.34
CA PHE A 32 0.91 -14.64 38.43
C PHE A 32 0.51 -13.37 37.64
N ARG A 33 1.42 -12.86 36.82
CA ARG A 33 1.18 -11.75 35.89
C ARG A 33 1.55 -12.17 34.47
N ASN A 34 0.69 -11.83 33.53
CA ASN A 34 0.94 -11.96 32.11
C ASN A 34 1.15 -10.56 31.53
N VAL A 35 2.34 -10.31 30.98
CA VAL A 35 2.67 -9.05 30.29
C VAL A 35 2.68 -9.34 28.80
N ASN A 36 1.76 -8.73 28.07
CA ASN A 36 1.69 -8.86 26.63
C ASN A 36 2.11 -7.53 25.98
N ASN A 37 3.21 -7.57 25.23
CA ASN A 37 3.73 -6.42 24.50
C ASN A 37 3.32 -6.53 23.03
N VAL A 38 2.49 -5.61 22.57
CA VAL A 38 2.01 -5.57 21.18
C VAL A 38 2.64 -4.36 20.50
N THR A 39 3.51 -4.62 19.53
CA THR A 39 4.06 -3.58 18.65
C THR A 39 3.37 -3.66 17.30
N GLU A 40 2.72 -2.57 16.91
CA GLU A 40 2.06 -2.42 15.62
C GLU A 40 2.79 -1.35 14.80
N LYS A 41 3.18 -1.73 13.58
CA LYS A 41 3.86 -0.84 12.63
C LYS A 41 3.00 -0.69 11.39
N THR A 42 2.68 0.55 11.04
CA THR A 42 1.91 0.90 9.86
C THR A 42 2.76 1.78 8.96
N GLU A 43 2.93 1.36 7.70
CA GLU A 43 3.67 2.09 6.68
C GLU A 43 2.72 2.46 5.54
N LEU A 44 2.65 3.75 5.23
CA LEU A 44 1.89 4.30 4.11
C LEU A 44 2.87 4.93 3.13
N VAL A 45 2.75 4.59 1.85
CA VAL A 45 3.57 5.15 0.77
C VAL A 45 2.66 5.70 -0.32
N ILE A 46 2.89 6.94 -0.74
CA ILE A 46 2.14 7.62 -1.80
C ILE A 46 3.05 7.80 -3.02
N LEU A 47 2.66 7.16 -4.12
CA LEU A 47 3.39 7.17 -5.39
C LEU A 47 2.56 7.87 -6.47
N LEU A 48 3.20 8.73 -7.27
CA LEU A 48 2.63 9.25 -8.51
C LEU A 48 3.45 8.81 -9.72
N LYS A 49 2.75 8.34 -10.75
CA LYS A 49 3.32 8.08 -12.08
C LYS A 49 2.63 9.00 -13.08
N PRO A 50 3.23 10.15 -13.43
CA PRO A 50 2.69 10.95 -14.53
C PRO A 50 2.84 10.16 -15.83
N THR A 51 1.81 10.22 -16.67
CA THR A 51 1.86 9.76 -18.06
C THR A 51 1.66 10.97 -18.97
N VAL A 52 2.60 11.20 -19.88
CA VAL A 52 2.52 12.30 -20.84
C VAL A 52 1.90 11.75 -22.11
N VAL A 53 0.70 12.20 -22.44
CA VAL A 53 0.05 11.93 -23.72
C VAL A 53 0.34 13.10 -24.66
N GLY A 54 1.04 12.83 -25.77
CA GLY A 54 1.30 13.85 -26.79
C GLY A 54 0.03 14.15 -27.59
N VAL A 55 -0.18 15.41 -28.00
CA VAL A 55 -1.34 15.83 -28.81
C VAL A 55 -1.45 15.01 -30.11
N THR A 56 -0.31 14.55 -30.64
CA THR A 56 -0.21 13.78 -31.88
C THR A 56 -0.28 12.26 -31.67
N SER A 57 -0.27 11.75 -30.42
CA SER A 57 -0.34 10.30 -30.20
C SER A 57 -1.69 9.73 -30.62
N TRP A 58 -2.76 10.48 -30.39
CA TRP A 58 -4.10 10.11 -30.84
C TRP A 58 -4.26 10.23 -32.36
N GLN A 59 -3.61 11.21 -32.99
CA GLN A 59 -3.63 11.38 -34.44
C GLN A 59 -2.91 10.23 -35.15
N LYS A 60 -1.72 9.82 -34.65
CA LYS A 60 -0.98 8.66 -35.18
C LYS A 60 -1.74 7.34 -35.03
N GLU A 61 -2.48 7.16 -33.93
CA GLU A 61 -3.29 5.96 -33.72
C GLU A 61 -4.53 5.94 -34.62
N LEU A 62 -5.14 7.11 -34.86
CA LEU A 62 -6.26 7.26 -35.78
C LEU A 62 -5.84 7.06 -37.24
N GLU A 63 -4.68 7.57 -37.64
CA GLU A 63 -4.10 7.33 -38.97
C GLU A 63 -3.81 5.85 -39.16
N ARG A 64 -3.12 5.22 -38.21
CA ARG A 64 -2.82 3.78 -38.25
C ARG A 64 -4.08 2.92 -38.31
N SER A 65 -5.11 3.28 -37.56
CA SER A 65 -6.40 2.56 -37.59
C SER A 65 -7.08 2.70 -38.96
N ARG A 66 -7.04 3.89 -39.58
CA ARG A 66 -7.55 4.09 -40.94
C ARG A 66 -6.79 3.29 -41.98
N ASP A 67 -5.46 3.26 -41.91
CA ASP A 67 -4.62 2.53 -42.86
C ASP A 67 -4.87 1.01 -42.78
N LEU A 68 -4.96 0.47 -41.55
CA LEU A 68 -5.25 -0.95 -41.34
C LEU A 68 -6.65 -1.34 -41.81
N LEU A 69 -7.66 -0.48 -41.60
CA LEU A 69 -9.01 -0.73 -42.09
C LEU A 69 -9.07 -0.77 -43.62
N GLN A 70 -8.30 0.08 -44.29
CA GLN A 70 -8.23 0.11 -45.76
C GLN A 70 -7.46 -1.10 -46.33
N GLU A 71 -6.42 -1.56 -45.63
CA GLU A 71 -5.68 -2.79 -45.99
C GLU A 71 -6.54 -4.05 -45.82
N TRP A 72 -7.40 -4.09 -44.80
CA TRP A 72 -8.25 -5.24 -44.50
C TRP A 72 -9.55 -5.27 -45.31
N PHE A 73 -10.04 -4.11 -45.75
CA PHE A 73 -11.21 -3.97 -46.63
C PHE A 73 -10.86 -3.13 -47.86
N PRO A 74 -9.95 -3.61 -48.74
CA PRO A 74 -9.78 -2.99 -50.03
C PRO A 74 -11.09 -3.16 -50.80
N ASP A 75 -11.67 -2.05 -51.26
CA ASP A 75 -12.92 -2.06 -52.01
C ASP A 75 -12.89 -3.17 -53.07
N ALA A 76 -13.80 -4.14 -52.91
CA ALA A 76 -14.07 -5.15 -53.91
C ALA A 76 -14.54 -4.43 -55.18
N GLN A 77 -13.72 -4.47 -56.22
CA GLN A 77 -14.19 -4.22 -57.59
C GLN A 77 -15.19 -5.30 -57.99
#